data_AF-A0A971C194-F1
#
_entry.id   AF-A0A971C194-F1
#
_cell.length_a   1.000
_cell.length_b   1.000
_cell.length_c   1.000
_cell.angle_alpha   90.00
_cell.angle_beta   90.00
_cell.angle_gamma   90.00
#
_symmetry.space_group_name_H-M   'P 1'
#
loop_
_entity.id
_entity.type
_entity.pdbx_description
1 polymer ?
#
loop_
_entity_poly.entity_id
_entity_poly.type
_entity_poly.pdbx_seq_one_letter_code
_entity_poly.pdbx_strand_id
1 'polypeptide(L)'
;MLYRIIFSLVPLVLMPFLNYSFLLSAIAAFLVFTGMILGSKTVRVSKIQNLTLILFYVVLLFGFFQDTTGTMYEGEVLILAAAQALSGFYGLFHHKKPLAVAFSLLYWTLVGVAIGRIANFRLGSGGIVLAAVLMILVAAQDLRRILKPIVRTPFEWDGEDKYE
;
A
#
# COMPACT_ATOMS: atom_id res chain seq x y z
N MET A 1 -8.94 -10.53 -10.11
CA MET A 1 -8.83 -11.20 -8.80
C MET A 1 -7.69 -12.20 -8.77
N LEU A 2 -7.72 -13.26 -9.59
CA LEU A 2 -6.71 -14.33 -9.60
C LEU A 2 -5.26 -13.82 -9.69
N TYR A 3 -4.97 -12.92 -10.65
CA TYR A 3 -3.63 -12.36 -10.80
C TYR A 3 -3.15 -11.62 -9.54
N ARG A 4 -4.02 -10.89 -8.82
CA ARG A 4 -3.64 -10.15 -7.60
C ARG A 4 -3.27 -11.08 -6.45
N ILE A 5 -3.97 -12.21 -6.34
CA ILE A 5 -3.68 -13.26 -5.36
C ILE A 5 -2.32 -13.90 -5.68
N ILE A 6 -2.08 -14.26 -6.93
CA ILE A 6 -0.78 -14.82 -7.36
C ILE A 6 0.35 -13.82 -7.04
N PHE A 7 0.19 -12.56 -7.43
CA PHE A 7 1.18 -11.50 -7.16
C PHE A 7 1.36 -11.18 -5.67
N SER A 8 0.40 -11.47 -4.81
CA SER A 8 0.56 -11.31 -3.36
C SER A 8 1.34 -12.46 -2.70
N LEU A 9 1.44 -13.61 -3.37
CA LEU A 9 2.22 -14.77 -2.91
C LEU A 9 3.64 -14.78 -3.47
N VAL A 10 3.91 -14.04 -4.55
CA VAL A 10 5.26 -13.87 -5.12
C VAL A 10 6.34 -13.53 -4.07
N PRO A 11 6.10 -12.71 -3.02
CA PRO A 11 7.12 -12.45 -2.01
C PRO A 11 7.61 -13.71 -1.28
N LEU A 12 6.79 -14.78 -1.15
CA LEU A 12 7.19 -16.07 -0.54
C LEU A 12 8.36 -16.72 -1.26
N VAL A 13 8.46 -16.48 -2.56
CA VAL A 13 9.44 -17.12 -3.43
C VAL A 13 10.55 -16.11 -3.75
N LEU A 14 10.18 -14.89 -4.14
CA LEU A 14 11.12 -13.86 -4.57
C LEU A 14 12.04 -13.40 -3.43
N MET A 15 11.51 -13.15 -2.23
CA MET A 15 12.33 -12.60 -1.14
C MET A 15 13.45 -13.56 -0.71
N PRO A 16 13.20 -14.87 -0.51
CA PRO A 16 14.27 -15.82 -0.25
C PRO A 16 15.29 -15.91 -1.39
N PHE A 17 14.86 -15.80 -2.66
CA PHE A 17 15.78 -15.73 -3.80
C PHE A 17 16.68 -14.50 -3.77
N LEU A 18 16.25 -13.42 -3.12
CA LEU A 18 17.03 -12.19 -2.95
C LEU A 18 17.74 -12.13 -1.59
N ASN A 19 18.00 -13.29 -0.96
CA ASN A 19 18.69 -13.43 0.34
C ASN A 19 17.96 -12.85 1.57
N TYR A 20 16.69 -12.47 1.46
CA TYR A 20 15.90 -12.13 2.66
C TYR A 20 15.54 -13.39 3.44
N SER A 21 15.36 -13.25 4.76
CA SER A 21 14.94 -14.38 5.60
C SER A 21 13.56 -14.91 5.20
N PHE A 22 13.40 -16.23 5.26
CA PHE A 22 12.12 -16.88 4.95
C PHE A 22 10.98 -16.41 5.86
N LEU A 23 11.27 -16.16 7.14
CA LEU A 23 10.29 -15.62 8.09
C LEU A 23 9.76 -14.26 7.64
N LEU A 24 10.64 -13.36 7.22
CA LEU A 24 10.24 -12.04 6.77
C LEU A 24 9.44 -12.10 5.48
N SER A 25 9.87 -12.96 4.55
CA SER A 25 9.13 -13.28 3.33
C SER A 25 7.70 -13.75 3.61
N ALA A 26 7.53 -14.67 4.57
CA ALA A 26 6.21 -15.17 4.98
C ALA A 26 5.33 -14.07 5.58
N ILE A 27 5.91 -13.22 6.45
CA ILE A 27 5.20 -12.07 7.04
C ILE A 27 4.77 -11.08 5.95
N ALA A 28 5.68 -10.70 5.07
CA ALA A 28 5.41 -9.75 3.99
C ALA A 28 4.32 -10.29 3.04
N ALA A 29 4.42 -11.56 2.62
CA ALA A 29 3.41 -12.19 1.78
C ALA A 29 2.05 -12.25 2.46
N PHE A 30 1.99 -12.62 3.75
CA PHE A 30 0.74 -12.64 4.52
C PHE A 30 0.08 -11.26 4.59
N LEU A 31 0.86 -10.20 4.87
CA LEU A 31 0.36 -8.83 4.93
C LEU A 31 -0.14 -8.34 3.56
N VAL A 32 0.63 -8.59 2.50
CA VAL A 32 0.26 -8.20 1.13
C VAL A 32 -1.01 -8.94 0.68
N PHE A 33 -1.10 -10.24 0.94
CA PHE A 33 -2.25 -11.09 0.64
C PHE A 33 -3.50 -10.60 1.39
N THR A 34 -3.39 -10.35 2.69
CA THR A 34 -4.47 -9.82 3.53
C THR A 34 -4.99 -8.50 2.98
N GLY A 35 -4.08 -7.57 2.65
CA GLY A 35 -4.43 -6.29 2.05
C GLY A 35 -5.20 -6.45 0.73
N MET A 36 -4.69 -7.28 -0.18
CA MET A 36 -5.28 -7.50 -1.50
C MET A 36 -6.68 -8.11 -1.45
N ILE A 37 -6.94 -9.04 -0.53
CA ILE A 37 -8.26 -9.65 -0.36
C ILE A 37 -9.26 -8.61 0.15
N LEU A 38 -8.93 -7.91 1.23
CA LEU A 38 -9.84 -6.98 1.91
C LEU A 38 -10.18 -5.74 1.05
N GLY A 39 -9.21 -5.24 0.28
CA GLY A 39 -9.36 -4.01 -0.51
C GLY A 39 -9.89 -4.20 -1.94
N SER A 40 -10.20 -5.43 -2.35
CA SER A 40 -10.57 -5.76 -3.72
C SER A 40 -11.92 -5.21 -4.20
N LYS A 41 -12.78 -4.78 -3.26
CA LYS A 41 -14.17 -4.39 -3.55
C LYS A 41 -14.34 -3.01 -4.19
N THR A 42 -13.35 -2.12 -4.08
CA THR A 42 -13.45 -0.78 -4.67
C THR A 42 -12.34 -0.52 -5.68
N VAL A 43 -12.71 0.02 -6.84
CA VAL A 43 -11.76 0.33 -7.94
C VAL A 43 -10.69 1.32 -7.46
N ARG A 44 -11.05 2.26 -6.59
CA ARG A 44 -10.12 3.24 -6.03
C ARG A 44 -9.04 2.57 -5.17
N VAL A 45 -9.45 1.74 -4.21
CA VAL A 45 -8.50 1.05 -3.32
C VAL A 45 -7.63 0.08 -4.10
N SER A 46 -8.19 -0.59 -5.10
CA SER A 46 -7.40 -1.43 -6.00
C SER A 46 -6.29 -0.67 -6.72
N LYS A 47 -6.51 0.59 -7.14
CA LYS A 47 -5.46 1.40 -7.79
C LYS A 47 -4.34 1.76 -6.82
N ILE A 48 -4.71 2.19 -5.61
CA ILE A 48 -3.74 2.53 -4.55
C ILE A 48 -2.92 1.28 -4.19
N GLN A 49 -3.58 0.15 -3.95
CA GLN A 49 -2.96 -1.14 -3.67
C GLN A 49 -1.99 -1.63 -4.73
N ASN A 50 -2.30 -1.41 -6.01
CA ASN A 50 -1.39 -1.78 -7.08
C ASN A 50 -0.15 -0.87 -7.10
N LEU A 51 -0.32 0.43 -6.84
CA LEU A 51 0.80 1.37 -6.76
C LEU A 51 1.72 1.02 -5.58
N THR A 52 1.16 0.71 -4.41
CA THR A 52 1.93 0.28 -3.23
C THR A 52 2.64 -1.05 -3.49
N LEU A 53 2.00 -2.00 -4.19
CA LEU A 53 2.61 -3.27 -4.56
C LEU A 53 3.80 -3.06 -5.52
N ILE A 54 3.65 -2.18 -6.52
CA ILE A 54 4.76 -1.81 -7.42
C ILE A 54 5.90 -1.19 -6.60
N LEU A 55 5.58 -0.24 -5.71
CA LEU A 55 6.58 0.39 -4.85
C LEU A 55 7.30 -0.62 -3.96
N PHE A 56 6.56 -1.56 -3.35
CA PHE A 56 7.12 -2.65 -2.56
C PHE A 56 8.15 -3.45 -3.36
N TYR A 57 7.81 -3.88 -4.59
CA TYR A 57 8.74 -4.64 -5.43
C TYR A 57 9.94 -3.82 -5.88
N VAL A 58 9.73 -2.54 -6.21
CA VAL A 58 10.82 -1.64 -6.58
C VAL A 58 11.81 -1.51 -5.43
N VAL A 59 11.35 -1.27 -4.20
CA VAL A 59 12.21 -1.14 -3.02
C VAL A 59 12.96 -2.43 -2.73
N LEU A 60 12.29 -3.56 -2.84
CA LEU A 60 12.85 -4.89 -2.62
C LEU A 60 13.96 -5.23 -3.63
N LEU A 61 13.76 -4.93 -4.92
CA LEU A 61 14.80 -5.09 -5.94
C LEU A 61 15.94 -4.08 -5.76
N PHE A 62 15.63 -2.83 -5.43
CA PHE A 62 16.63 -1.80 -5.18
C PHE A 62 17.51 -2.13 -3.97
N GLY A 63 16.93 -2.66 -2.90
CA GLY A 63 17.65 -3.12 -1.72
C GLY A 63 18.65 -4.20 -2.09
N PHE A 64 18.20 -5.23 -2.82
CA PHE A 64 19.07 -6.31 -3.28
C PHE A 64 20.23 -5.83 -4.18
N PHE A 65 19.97 -4.94 -5.14
CA PHE A 65 21.03 -4.44 -6.03
C PHE A 65 22.07 -3.56 -5.32
N GLN A 66 21.72 -2.97 -4.18
CA GLN A 66 22.64 -2.14 -3.39
C GLN A 66 23.38 -2.95 -2.35
N ASP A 67 22.72 -3.96 -1.78
CA ASP A 67 23.26 -4.86 -0.80
C ASP A 67 22.68 -6.26 -1.02
N THR A 68 23.49 -7.10 -1.65
CA THR A 68 23.14 -8.49 -1.96
C THR A 68 22.94 -9.36 -0.72
N THR A 69 23.30 -8.88 0.48
CA THR A 69 23.01 -9.58 1.73
C THR A 69 21.54 -9.45 2.17
N GLY A 70 20.73 -8.64 1.47
CA GLY A 70 19.30 -8.53 1.70
C GLY A 70 18.94 -7.76 2.98
N THR A 71 19.88 -7.02 3.56
CA THR A 71 19.65 -6.25 4.79
C THR A 71 19.23 -4.82 4.51
N MET A 72 19.64 -4.28 3.35
CA MET A 72 19.28 -2.93 2.96
C MET A 72 17.78 -2.83 2.63
N TYR A 73 17.13 -1.85 3.27
CA TYR A 73 15.70 -1.56 3.18
C TYR A 73 14.74 -2.63 3.73
N GLU A 74 15.23 -3.58 4.53
CA GLU A 74 14.40 -4.64 5.15
C GLU A 74 13.19 -4.06 5.93
N GLY A 75 13.44 -3.03 6.74
CA GLY A 75 12.39 -2.36 7.50
C GLY A 75 11.37 -1.64 6.60
N GLU A 76 11.84 -1.00 5.53
CA GLU A 76 11.03 -0.26 4.57
C GLU A 76 10.13 -1.21 3.77
N VAL A 77 10.63 -2.38 3.39
CA VAL A 77 9.85 -3.46 2.76
C VAL A 77 8.72 -3.93 3.69
N LEU A 78 9.01 -4.15 4.98
CA LEU A 78 7.99 -4.51 5.97
C LEU A 78 6.95 -3.40 6.21
N ILE A 79 7.39 -2.14 6.27
CA ILE A 79 6.49 -0.99 6.42
C ILE A 79 5.53 -0.90 5.22
N LEU A 80 6.03 -1.12 3.99
CA LEU A 80 5.20 -1.14 2.80
C LEU A 80 4.24 -2.35 2.76
N ALA A 81 4.66 -3.52 3.23
CA ALA A 81 3.77 -4.67 3.39
C ALA A 81 2.64 -4.37 4.40
N ALA A 82 2.96 -3.74 5.54
CA ALA A 82 1.98 -3.31 6.52
C ALA A 82 1.02 -2.24 5.95
N ALA A 83 1.54 -1.29 5.17
CA ALA A 83 0.71 -0.32 4.44
C ALA A 83 -0.25 -1.03 3.49
N GLN A 84 0.20 -2.07 2.78
CA GLN A 84 -0.66 -2.88 1.94
C GLN A 84 -1.80 -3.52 2.73
N ALA A 85 -1.52 -4.10 3.89
CA ALA A 85 -2.56 -4.66 4.76
C ALA A 85 -3.59 -3.59 5.19
N LEU A 86 -3.12 -2.42 5.64
CA LEU A 86 -3.98 -1.30 6.05
C LEU A 86 -4.85 -0.74 4.92
N SER A 87 -4.33 -0.69 3.69
CA SER A 87 -5.12 -0.29 2.53
C SER A 87 -6.31 -1.24 2.29
N GLY A 88 -6.17 -2.51 2.68
CA GLY A 88 -7.26 -3.48 2.65
C GLY A 88 -8.40 -3.12 3.61
N PHE A 89 -8.07 -2.74 4.84
CA PHE A 89 -9.03 -2.24 5.82
C PHE A 89 -9.68 -0.92 5.38
N TYR A 90 -8.91 -0.03 4.76
CA TYR A 90 -9.45 1.17 4.12
C TYR A 90 -10.56 0.82 3.10
N GLY A 91 -10.34 -0.19 2.24
CA GLY A 91 -11.37 -0.66 1.30
C GLY A 91 -12.55 -1.35 1.95
N LEU A 92 -12.33 -2.15 2.99
CA LEU A 92 -13.41 -2.81 3.73
C LEU A 92 -14.35 -1.80 4.37
N PHE A 93 -13.81 -0.74 4.98
CA PHE A 93 -14.58 0.26 5.72
C PHE A 93 -14.94 1.51 4.91
N HIS A 94 -14.87 1.46 3.58
CA HIS A 94 -15.09 2.64 2.73
C HIS A 94 -16.48 3.28 2.91
N HIS A 95 -17.51 2.51 3.30
CA HIS A 95 -18.84 3.02 3.63
C HIS A 95 -18.88 3.85 4.93
N LYS A 96 -17.98 3.56 5.89
CA LYS A 96 -17.88 4.27 7.17
C LYS A 96 -16.83 5.37 7.04
N LYS A 97 -17.26 6.56 6.61
CA LYS A 97 -16.41 7.75 6.40
C LYS A 97 -15.32 7.98 7.48
N PRO A 98 -15.60 7.98 8.80
CA PRO A 98 -14.55 8.25 9.79
C PRO A 98 -13.48 7.14 9.83
N LEU A 99 -13.87 5.88 9.69
CA LEU A 99 -12.95 4.74 9.64
C LEU A 99 -12.13 4.77 8.34
N ALA A 100 -12.76 5.05 7.20
CA ALA A 100 -12.07 5.17 5.93
C ALA A 100 -10.99 6.27 5.95
N VAL A 101 -11.29 7.42 6.58
CA VAL A 101 -10.32 8.50 6.78
C VAL A 101 -9.18 8.06 7.69
N ALA A 102 -9.48 7.43 8.83
CA ALA A 102 -8.46 6.96 9.76
C ALA A 102 -7.49 5.95 9.10
N PHE A 103 -8.02 4.96 8.39
CA PHE A 103 -7.19 3.97 7.69
C PHE A 103 -6.42 4.57 6.51
N SER A 104 -6.99 5.54 5.77
CA SER A 104 -6.28 6.25 4.69
C SER A 104 -5.10 7.07 5.24
N LEU A 105 -5.30 7.80 6.36
CA LEU A 105 -4.23 8.54 7.00
C LEU A 105 -3.11 7.62 7.48
N LEU A 106 -3.47 6.54 8.19
CA LEU A 106 -2.50 5.57 8.68
C LEU A 106 -1.71 4.91 7.53
N TYR A 107 -2.41 4.56 6.44
CA TYR A 107 -1.79 4.05 5.22
C TYR A 107 -0.76 5.03 4.64
N TRP A 108 -1.15 6.30 4.44
CA TRP A 108 -0.24 7.31 3.87
C TRP A 108 0.92 7.65 4.79
N THR A 109 0.73 7.60 6.11
CA THR A 109 1.81 7.74 7.09
C THR A 109 2.84 6.62 6.93
N LEU A 110 2.43 5.35 6.82
CA LEU A 110 3.37 4.25 6.63
C LEU A 110 4.15 4.37 5.31
N VAL A 111 3.46 4.67 4.20
CA VAL A 111 4.12 4.89 2.91
C VAL A 111 5.11 6.05 3.01
N GLY A 112 4.74 7.13 3.69
CA GLY A 112 5.60 8.30 3.86
C GLY A 112 6.81 8.04 4.74
N VAL A 113 6.67 7.23 5.80
CA VAL A 113 7.80 6.80 6.63
C VAL A 113 8.76 5.92 5.83
N ALA A 114 8.26 4.97 5.03
CA ALA A 114 9.10 4.14 4.18
C ALA A 114 9.89 4.98 3.17
N ILE A 115 9.22 5.84 2.41
CA ILE A 115 9.86 6.71 1.41
C ILE A 115 10.81 7.71 2.09
N GLY A 116 10.42 8.30 3.22
CA GLY A 116 11.23 9.26 3.96
C GLY A 116 12.54 8.65 4.46
N ARG A 117 12.51 7.40 4.95
CA ARG A 117 13.72 6.68 5.35
C ARG A 117 14.62 6.39 4.15
N ILE A 118 14.07 5.90 3.03
CA ILE A 118 14.83 5.68 1.79
C ILE A 118 15.48 6.98 1.30
N ALA A 119 14.71 8.07 1.29
CA ALA A 119 15.18 9.39 0.88
C ALA A 119 16.28 9.91 1.80
N ASN A 120 16.18 9.69 3.12
CA ASN A 120 17.23 10.07 4.06
C ASN A 120 18.55 9.36 3.76
N PHE A 121 18.51 8.05 3.48
CA PHE A 121 19.72 7.28 3.13
C PHE A 121 20.39 7.77 1.84
N ARG A 122 19.64 8.43 0.93
CA ARG A 122 20.11 8.79 -0.40
C ARG A 122 20.42 10.29 -0.58
N LEU A 123 19.62 11.14 0.05
CA LEU A 123 19.62 12.59 -0.11
C LEU A 123 19.82 13.33 1.22
N GLY A 124 19.98 12.62 2.34
CA GLY A 124 20.10 13.19 3.68
C GLY A 124 18.81 13.85 4.18
N SER A 125 18.96 14.81 5.11
CA SER A 125 17.84 15.50 5.75
C SER A 125 16.93 16.25 4.75
N GLY A 126 17.49 16.76 3.65
CA GLY A 126 16.70 17.37 2.56
C GLY A 126 15.75 16.38 1.88
N GLY A 127 16.14 15.11 1.79
CA GLY A 127 15.29 14.04 1.28
C GLY A 127 14.06 13.78 2.15
N ILE A 128 14.21 13.86 3.48
CA ILE A 128 13.09 13.73 4.42
C ILE A 128 12.08 14.85 4.21
N VAL A 129 12.55 16.10 4.12
CA VAL A 129 11.67 17.27 3.94
C VAL A 129 10.91 17.16 2.62
N LEU A 130 11.59 16.80 1.54
CA LEU A 130 10.96 16.59 0.24
C LEU A 130 9.91 15.47 0.30
N ALA A 131 10.25 14.33 0.89
CA ALA A 131 9.32 13.21 1.05
C ALA A 131 8.10 13.62 1.89
N ALA A 132 8.29 14.33 3.00
CA ALA A 132 7.20 14.79 3.84
C ALA A 132 6.24 15.71 3.07
N VAL A 133 6.76 16.70 2.34
CA VAL A 133 5.94 17.62 1.54
C VAL A 133 5.13 16.88 0.48
N LEU A 134 5.78 16.01 -0.31
CA LEU A 134 5.10 15.24 -1.36
C LEU A 134 4.04 14.31 -0.78
N MET A 135 4.34 13.63 0.33
CA MET A 135 3.40 12.69 0.96
C MET A 135 2.21 13.40 1.58
N ILE A 136 2.38 14.60 2.13
CA ILE A 136 1.25 15.44 2.60
C ILE A 136 0.36 15.81 1.43
N LEU A 137 0.92 16.21 0.28
CA LEU A 137 0.14 16.56 -0.90
C LEU A 137 -0.66 15.36 -1.43
N VAL A 138 -0.05 14.18 -1.49
CA VAL A 138 -0.71 12.95 -1.93
C VAL A 138 -1.82 12.54 -0.96
N ALA A 139 -1.54 12.57 0.35
CA ALA A 139 -2.54 12.27 1.38
C ALA A 139 -3.71 13.26 1.34
N ALA A 140 -3.44 14.56 1.14
CA ALA A 140 -4.47 15.57 1.01
C ALA A 140 -5.34 15.37 -0.26
N GLN A 141 -4.73 14.97 -1.38
CA GLN A 141 -5.47 14.64 -2.60
C GLN A 141 -6.39 13.43 -2.40
N ASP A 142 -5.90 12.38 -1.74
CA ASP A 142 -6.70 11.19 -1.45
C ASP A 142 -7.83 11.50 -0.46
N LEU A 143 -7.53 12.22 0.62
CA LEU A 143 -8.51 12.64 1.62
C LEU A 143 -9.61 13.52 1.02
N ARG A 144 -9.25 14.50 0.17
CA ARG A 144 -10.24 15.31 -0.58
C ARG A 144 -11.18 14.43 -1.40
N ARG A 145 -10.69 13.35 -2.00
CA ARG A 145 -11.52 12.40 -2.77
C ARG A 145 -12.41 11.53 -1.90
N ILE A 146 -12.03 11.26 -0.64
CA ILE A 146 -12.86 10.53 0.33
C ILE A 146 -13.97 11.44 0.88
N LEU A 147 -13.64 12.71 1.13
CA LEU A 147 -14.55 13.70 1.72
C LEU A 147 -15.56 14.28 0.72
N LYS A 148 -15.28 14.21 -0.60
CA LYS A 148 -16.25 14.62 -1.62
C LYS A 148 -17.59 13.91 -1.38
N PRO A 149 -18.72 14.64 -1.34
CA PRO A 149 -20.02 14.02 -1.19
C PRO A 149 -20.24 13.05 -2.35
N ILE A 150 -20.78 11.87 -2.03
CA ILE A 150 -21.24 10.90 -3.02
C ILE A 150 -22.43 11.58 -3.71
N VAL A 151 -22.18 12.30 -4.80
CA VAL A 151 -23.24 12.69 -5.71
C VAL A 151 -23.63 11.39 -6.41
N ARG A 152 -24.66 10.71 -5.88
CA ARG A 152 -25.30 9.58 -6.56
C ARG A 152 -25.73 10.09 -7.91
N THR A 153 -25.05 9.67 -8.98
CA THR A 153 -25.58 9.92 -10.32
C THR A 153 -26.78 8.99 -10.52
N PRO A 154 -27.84 9.40 -11.24
CA PRO A 154 -29.05 8.58 -11.44
C PRO A 154 -28.79 7.18 -12.03
N PHE A 155 -27.61 6.96 -12.59
CA PHE A 155 -27.16 5.70 -13.17
C PHE A 155 -26.77 4.61 -12.14
N GLU A 156 -26.56 4.95 -10.87
CA GLU A 156 -26.28 3.97 -9.81
C GLU A 156 -27.56 3.35 -9.19
N TRP A 157 -28.76 3.86 -9.53
CA TRP A 157 -30.02 3.30 -9.03
C TRP A 157 -30.35 1.93 -9.65
N ASP A 158 -29.93 1.68 -10.89
CA ASP A 158 -30.34 0.50 -11.65
C ASP A 158 -29.50 -0.77 -11.36
N GLY A 159 -28.51 -0.65 -10.46
CA GLY A 159 -27.55 -1.73 -10.15
C GLY A 159 -27.76 -2.44 -8.82
N GLU A 160 -28.46 -1.82 -7.85
CA GLU A 160 -28.72 -2.41 -6.53
C GLU A 160 -30.12 -3.02 -6.39
N ASP A 161 -31.10 -2.63 -7.22
CA ASP A 161 -32.50 -3.09 -7.08
C ASP A 161 -32.81 -4.45 -7.75
N LYS A 162 -31.79 -5.23 -8.15
CA LYS A 162 -31.99 -6.56 -8.75
C LYS A 162 -31.77 -7.75 -7.80
N TYR A 163 -31.50 -7.49 -6.52
CA TYR A 163 -31.27 -8.55 -5.53
C TYR A 163 -31.94 -8.27 -4.16
N GLU A 164 -33.08 -7.61 -4.14
CA GLU A 164 -34.05 -7.72 -3.04
C GLU A 164 -35.30 -8.46 -3.50
#